data_AF-A0A5M6I9T5-F1
#
_entry.id   AF-A0A5M6I9T5-F1
#
_cell.length_a   1.000
_cell.length_b   1.000
_cell.length_c   1.000
_cell.angle_alpha   90.00
_cell.angle_beta   90.00
_cell.angle_gamma   90.00
#
_symmetry.space_group_name_H-M   'P 1'
#
loop_
_entity.id
_entity.type
_entity.pdbx_description
1 polymer ?
#
loop_
_entity_poly.entity_id
_entity_poly.type
_entity_poly.pdbx_seq_one_letter_code
_entity_poly.pdbx_strand_id
1 'polypeptide(L)'
;MAPQPPDTRDTLVVNVFGGPGVGKSTFAATLFAALKRHHVCVELVTEVPKDRIWEGRPHAIHNKVTILGDQWGRIEIRLGKVDVVVCDGPVLLASVYASPDDPPCFHELVRWCHARPRRLDLRLERPPVAYDTYGRLESWEEAQAADQRVQALLAEVSGDAVWTVTDRDGDLPRIVEAVLARLPAPA
;
A
#
# COMPACT_ATOMS: atom_id res chain seq x y z
N MET A 1 -4.10 -14.74 -29.66
CA MET A 1 -4.19 -14.20 -28.29
C MET A 1 -5.54 -13.50 -28.19
N ALA A 2 -6.42 -13.90 -27.27
CA ALA A 2 -7.71 -13.23 -27.13
C ALA A 2 -7.48 -11.75 -26.76
N PRO A 3 -8.27 -10.81 -27.28
CA PRO A 3 -8.19 -9.41 -26.86
C PRO A 3 -8.42 -9.34 -25.35
N GLN A 4 -7.61 -8.54 -24.64
CA GLN A 4 -7.92 -8.25 -23.25
C GLN A 4 -9.29 -7.58 -23.19
N PRO A 5 -10.11 -7.89 -22.17
CA PRO A 5 -11.36 -7.17 -21.98
C PRO A 5 -11.06 -5.67 -21.91
N PRO A 6 -11.92 -4.80 -22.47
CA PRO A 6 -11.71 -3.36 -22.43
C PRO A 6 -11.56 -2.88 -20.97
N ASP A 7 -10.84 -1.76 -20.78
CA ASP A 7 -10.63 -1.12 -19.47
C ASP A 7 -11.96 -0.61 -18.89
N THR A 8 -12.77 -1.50 -18.33
CA THR A 8 -14.14 -1.20 -17.87
C THR A 8 -14.37 -1.54 -16.39
N ARG A 9 -13.36 -2.05 -15.68
CA ARG A 9 -13.51 -2.39 -14.26
C ARG A 9 -13.33 -1.16 -13.37
N ASP A 10 -14.18 -1.02 -12.36
CA ASP A 10 -13.99 -0.06 -11.27
C ASP A 10 -13.04 -0.64 -10.21
N THR A 11 -11.74 -0.56 -10.49
CA THR A 11 -10.67 -1.11 -9.64
C THR A 11 -10.66 -0.50 -8.25
N LEU A 12 -10.73 -1.33 -7.22
CA LEU A 12 -10.49 -0.95 -5.82
C LEU A 12 -9.01 -1.10 -5.46
N VAL A 13 -8.35 -0.03 -5.03
CA VAL A 13 -6.99 -0.09 -4.48
C VAL A 13 -7.06 -0.28 -2.97
N VAL A 14 -6.59 -1.43 -2.47
CA VAL A 14 -6.48 -1.71 -1.04
C VAL A 14 -5.06 -1.42 -0.59
N ASN A 15 -4.88 -0.32 0.13
CA ASN A 15 -3.58 0.14 0.62
C ASN A 15 -3.27 -0.44 1.98
N VAL A 16 -2.05 -0.98 2.13
CA VAL A 16 -1.58 -1.57 3.38
C VAL A 16 -0.50 -0.66 3.98
N PHE A 17 -0.85 0.06 5.05
CA PHE A 17 -0.03 1.05 5.73
C PHE A 17 0.62 0.52 7.01
N GLY A 18 1.75 1.13 7.35
CA GLY A 18 2.48 0.93 8.60
C GLY A 18 3.98 1.08 8.41
N GLY A 19 4.72 1.24 9.48
CA GLY A 19 6.16 1.41 9.47
C GLY A 19 6.91 0.16 9.01
N PRO A 20 8.25 0.25 8.85
CA PRO A 20 9.10 -0.91 8.62
C PRO A 20 8.90 -1.93 9.74
N GLY A 21 8.84 -3.22 9.41
CA GLY A 21 8.78 -4.30 10.41
C GLY A 21 7.40 -4.69 10.90
N VAL A 22 6.35 -3.94 10.53
CA VAL A 22 4.99 -4.16 11.02
C VAL A 22 4.28 -5.40 10.41
N GLY A 23 4.83 -5.97 9.33
CA GLY A 23 4.21 -7.11 8.63
C GLY A 23 3.41 -6.78 7.37
N LYS A 24 3.47 -5.54 6.84
CA LYS A 24 2.72 -5.11 5.62
C LYS A 24 2.78 -6.12 4.48
N SER A 25 3.98 -6.53 4.07
CA SER A 25 4.18 -7.44 2.94
C SER A 25 3.52 -8.80 3.17
N THR A 26 3.65 -9.35 4.39
CA THR A 26 3.02 -10.61 4.79
C THR A 26 1.50 -10.49 4.76
N PHE A 27 0.96 -9.40 5.32
CA PHE A 27 -0.47 -9.15 5.35
C PHE A 27 -1.03 -8.93 3.93
N ALA A 28 -0.37 -8.11 3.10
CA ALA A 28 -0.76 -7.85 1.72
C ALA A 28 -0.76 -9.13 0.87
N ALA A 29 0.27 -9.98 1.02
CA ALA A 29 0.33 -11.27 0.34
C ALA A 29 -0.79 -12.22 0.81
N THR A 30 -1.09 -12.22 2.11
CA THR A 30 -2.17 -13.03 2.70
C THR A 30 -3.54 -12.57 2.18
N LEU A 31 -3.80 -11.26 2.17
CA LEU A 31 -5.03 -10.68 1.62
C LEU A 31 -5.18 -10.99 0.12
N PHE A 32 -4.11 -10.80 -0.65
CA PHE A 32 -4.08 -11.16 -2.07
C PHE A 32 -4.44 -12.64 -2.29
N ALA A 33 -3.82 -13.55 -1.54
CA ALA A 33 -4.10 -14.98 -1.64
C ALA A 33 -5.55 -15.32 -1.27
N ALA A 34 -6.09 -14.68 -0.22
CA ALA A 34 -7.49 -14.86 0.17
C ALA A 34 -8.44 -14.39 -0.95
N LEU A 35 -8.24 -13.20 -1.51
CA LEU A 35 -9.07 -12.68 -2.60
C LEU A 35 -8.99 -13.55 -3.87
N LYS A 36 -7.82 -14.08 -4.22
CA LYS A 36 -7.68 -15.06 -5.32
C LYS A 36 -8.52 -16.31 -5.08
N ARG A 37 -8.59 -16.82 -3.83
CA ARG A 37 -9.44 -17.98 -3.48
C ARG A 37 -10.94 -17.69 -3.58
N HIS A 38 -11.34 -16.42 -3.52
CA HIS A 38 -12.70 -15.96 -3.82
C HIS A 38 -12.91 -15.64 -5.30
N HIS A 39 -12.00 -16.06 -6.20
CA HIS A 39 -12.07 -15.83 -7.64
C HIS A 39 -12.09 -14.35 -8.06
N VAL A 40 -11.64 -13.45 -7.19
CA VAL A 40 -11.50 -12.01 -7.52
C VAL A 40 -10.36 -11.82 -8.52
N CYS A 41 -10.57 -11.00 -9.55
CA CYS A 41 -9.47 -10.54 -10.41
C CYS A 41 -8.62 -9.53 -9.64
N VAL A 42 -7.67 -10.03 -8.84
CA VAL A 42 -6.82 -9.20 -7.97
C VAL A 42 -5.35 -9.24 -8.40
N GLU A 43 -4.63 -8.13 -8.25
CA GLU A 43 -3.17 -8.06 -8.42
C GLU A 43 -2.49 -7.53 -7.15
N LEU A 44 -1.26 -7.97 -6.89
CA LEU A 44 -0.42 -7.48 -5.80
C LEU A 44 0.67 -6.55 -6.37
N VAL A 45 0.74 -5.33 -5.83
CA VAL A 45 1.81 -4.37 -6.11
C VAL A 45 2.73 -4.31 -4.90
N THR A 46 4.01 -4.63 -5.11
CA THR A 46 5.06 -4.58 -4.09
C THR A 46 5.82 -3.25 -4.12
N GLU A 47 6.48 -2.94 -3.00
CA GLU A 47 7.13 -1.65 -2.79
C GLU A 47 8.37 -1.47 -3.68
N VAL A 48 8.44 -0.34 -4.39
CA VAL A 48 9.59 0.02 -5.23
C VAL A 48 10.91 0.10 -4.45
N PRO A 49 10.99 0.63 -3.20
CA PRO A 49 12.25 0.74 -2.47
C PRO A 49 13.00 -0.59 -2.32
N LYS A 50 12.29 -1.71 -2.12
CA LYS A 50 12.92 -3.05 -2.05
C LYS A 50 13.60 -3.40 -3.37
N ASP A 51 12.95 -3.14 -4.50
CA ASP A 51 13.54 -3.43 -5.80
C ASP A 51 14.82 -2.61 -6.02
N ARG A 52 14.86 -1.35 -5.57
CA ARG A 52 16.09 -0.54 -5.62
C ARG A 52 17.22 -1.12 -4.79
N ILE A 53 16.91 -1.73 -3.65
CA ILE A 53 17.90 -2.44 -2.83
C ILE A 53 18.40 -3.69 -3.57
N TRP A 54 17.49 -4.50 -4.11
CA TRP A 54 17.84 -5.73 -4.85
C TRP A 54 18.61 -5.46 -6.15
N GLU A 55 18.34 -4.34 -6.81
CA GLU A 55 19.09 -3.84 -7.97
C GLU A 55 20.51 -3.34 -7.61
N GLY A 56 20.89 -3.33 -6.32
CA GLY A 56 22.18 -2.82 -5.85
C GLY A 56 22.27 -1.29 -5.87
N ARG A 57 21.11 -0.59 -5.81
CA ARG A 57 21.01 0.87 -5.88
C ARG A 57 20.28 1.46 -4.66
N PRO A 58 20.70 1.17 -3.42
CA PRO A 58 20.01 1.65 -2.22
C PRO A 58 19.93 3.19 -2.17
N HIS A 59 20.91 3.91 -2.74
CA HIS A 59 20.88 5.38 -2.83
C HIS A 59 19.67 5.92 -3.63
N ALA A 60 19.10 5.12 -4.53
CA ALA A 60 17.97 5.55 -5.36
C ALA A 60 16.68 5.75 -4.54
N ILE A 61 16.58 5.17 -3.34
CA ILE A 61 15.42 5.35 -2.46
C ILE A 61 15.29 6.79 -1.93
N HIS A 62 16.37 7.58 -1.99
CA HIS A 62 16.36 8.99 -1.60
C HIS A 62 15.70 9.89 -2.65
N ASN A 63 15.64 9.45 -3.92
CA ASN A 63 14.93 10.19 -4.96
C ASN A 63 13.42 9.90 -4.85
N LYS A 64 12.70 10.68 -4.03
CA LYS A 64 11.28 10.46 -3.76
C LYS A 64 10.37 10.69 -4.95
N VAL A 65 10.77 11.54 -5.90
CA VAL A 65 10.04 11.75 -7.16
C VAL A 65 10.05 10.47 -8.00
N THR A 66 11.22 9.83 -8.15
CA THR A 66 11.33 8.56 -8.88
C THR A 66 10.58 7.44 -8.16
N ILE A 67 10.74 7.31 -6.84
CA ILE A 67 10.01 6.30 -6.07
C ILE A 67 8.49 6.47 -6.20
N LEU A 68 7.98 7.69 -6.11
CA LEU A 68 6.56 8.00 -6.31
C LEU A 68 6.11 7.61 -7.72
N GLY A 69 6.83 8.05 -8.75
CA GLY A 69 6.49 7.80 -10.15
C GLY A 69 6.43 6.31 -10.47
N ASP A 70 7.43 5.55 -10.03
CA ASP A 70 7.49 4.11 -10.27
C ASP A 70 6.38 3.36 -9.50
N GLN A 71 6.13 3.75 -8.25
CA GLN A 71 5.10 3.12 -7.42
C GLN A 71 3.71 3.42 -7.99
N TRP A 72 3.47 4.68 -8.39
CA TRP A 72 2.23 5.09 -9.03
C TRP A 72 2.04 4.40 -10.37
N GLY A 73 3.05 4.35 -11.22
CA GLY A 73 2.99 3.68 -12.52
C GLY A 73 2.62 2.19 -12.40
N ARG A 74 3.11 1.49 -11.36
CA ARG A 74 2.67 0.11 -11.07
C ARG A 74 1.18 0.05 -10.75
N ILE A 75 0.65 0.96 -9.96
CA ILE A 75 -0.79 0.96 -9.64
C ILE A 75 -1.61 1.33 -10.88
N GLU A 76 -1.21 2.41 -11.58
CA GLU A 76 -1.95 3.01 -12.68
C GLU A 76 -2.19 2.04 -13.83
N ILE A 77 -1.19 1.25 -14.24
CA ILE A 77 -1.35 0.32 -15.37
C ILE A 77 -2.38 -0.80 -15.12
N ARG A 78 -2.80 -1.00 -13.87
CA ARG A 78 -3.77 -2.01 -13.43
C ARG A 78 -5.19 -1.43 -13.25
N LEU A 79 -5.32 -0.11 -13.13
CA LEU A 79 -6.61 0.56 -13.03
C LEU A 79 -7.43 0.27 -14.30
N GLY A 80 -8.71 -0.09 -14.14
CA GLY A 80 -9.58 -0.45 -15.26
C GLY A 80 -9.50 -1.92 -15.68
N LYS A 81 -8.45 -2.65 -15.28
CA LYS A 81 -8.15 -4.00 -15.79
C LYS A 81 -8.45 -5.11 -14.82
N VAL A 82 -8.35 -4.83 -13.52
CA VAL A 82 -8.55 -5.79 -12.43
C VAL A 82 -9.58 -5.25 -11.44
N ASP A 83 -10.24 -6.13 -10.70
CA ASP A 83 -11.25 -5.74 -9.70
C ASP A 83 -10.58 -5.10 -8.48
N VAL A 84 -9.42 -5.63 -8.08
CA VAL A 84 -8.69 -5.19 -6.88
C VAL A 84 -7.19 -5.09 -7.14
N VAL A 85 -6.56 -4.06 -6.60
CA VAL A 85 -5.10 -3.98 -6.45
C VAL A 85 -4.79 -3.93 -4.96
N VAL A 86 -4.11 -4.94 -4.43
CA VAL A 86 -3.54 -4.88 -3.07
C VAL A 86 -2.17 -4.23 -3.17
N CYS A 87 -1.94 -3.16 -2.41
CA CYS A 87 -0.71 -2.38 -2.47
C CYS A 87 0.10 -2.49 -1.17
N ASP A 88 1.26 -3.15 -1.25
CA ASP A 88 2.32 -3.12 -0.25
C ASP A 88 3.33 -2.03 -0.66
N GLY A 89 3.30 -0.90 0.03
CA GLY A 89 3.95 0.35 -0.38
C GLY A 89 2.99 1.38 -0.99
N PRO A 90 1.89 1.78 -0.30
CA PRO A 90 1.01 2.83 -0.79
C PRO A 90 1.75 4.13 -1.13
N VAL A 91 1.34 4.82 -2.20
CA VAL A 91 2.01 6.05 -2.68
C VAL A 91 2.11 7.14 -1.61
N LEU A 92 1.15 7.19 -0.69
CA LEU A 92 1.13 8.15 0.41
C LEU A 92 2.34 8.01 1.35
N LEU A 93 2.97 6.83 1.44
CA LEU A 93 4.21 6.63 2.20
C LEU A 93 5.37 7.48 1.65
N ALA A 94 5.34 7.89 0.38
CA ALA A 94 6.36 8.78 -0.17
C ALA A 94 6.46 10.11 0.61
N SER A 95 5.32 10.62 1.13
CA SER A 95 5.31 11.80 2.01
C SER A 95 5.86 11.52 3.41
N VAL A 96 5.65 10.32 3.96
CA VAL A 96 6.18 9.93 5.28
C VAL A 96 7.70 9.91 5.29
N TYR A 97 8.29 9.44 4.19
CA TYR A 97 9.74 9.30 4.05
C TYR A 97 10.41 10.47 3.33
N ALA A 98 9.67 11.52 2.95
CA ALA A 98 10.20 12.72 2.31
C ALA A 98 11.24 13.43 3.21
N SER A 99 12.19 14.11 2.56
CA SER A 99 13.12 15.01 3.24
C SER A 99 12.39 16.28 3.70
N PRO A 100 12.80 16.92 4.81
CA PRO A 100 12.32 18.26 5.15
C PRO A 100 12.56 19.32 4.06
N ASP A 101 13.53 19.07 3.17
CA ASP A 101 13.84 19.94 2.04
C ASP A 101 12.96 19.69 0.80
N ASP A 102 12.16 18.61 0.79
CA ASP A 102 11.25 18.35 -0.33
C ASP A 102 10.14 19.42 -0.36
N PRO A 103 9.83 19.99 -1.54
CA PRO A 103 8.94 21.14 -1.63
C PRO A 103 7.48 20.75 -1.31
N PRO A 104 6.66 21.68 -0.79
CA PRO A 104 5.24 21.41 -0.47
C PRO A 104 4.44 20.80 -1.64
N CYS A 105 4.74 21.20 -2.88
CA CYS A 105 4.08 20.67 -4.07
C CYS A 105 4.32 19.16 -4.30
N PHE A 106 5.39 18.58 -3.75
CA PHE A 106 5.62 17.14 -3.78
C PHE A 106 4.54 16.41 -2.97
N HIS A 107 4.22 16.89 -1.78
CA HIS A 107 3.18 16.33 -0.94
C HIS A 107 1.78 16.48 -1.56
N GLU A 108 1.53 17.59 -2.25
CA GLU A 108 0.30 17.80 -3.02
C GLU A 108 0.16 16.75 -4.14
N LEU A 109 1.23 16.48 -4.89
CA LEU A 109 1.24 15.44 -5.92
C LEU A 109 1.00 14.05 -5.32
N VAL A 110 1.66 13.71 -4.20
CA VAL A 110 1.45 12.43 -3.51
C VAL A 110 -0.02 12.28 -3.08
N ARG A 111 -0.62 13.32 -2.50
CA ARG A 111 -2.03 13.34 -2.10
C ARG A 111 -2.96 13.19 -3.30
N TRP A 112 -2.65 13.84 -4.41
CA TRP A 112 -3.41 13.70 -5.66
C TRP A 112 -3.37 12.26 -6.19
N CYS A 113 -2.19 11.63 -6.25
CA CYS A 113 -2.05 10.22 -6.65
C CYS A 113 -2.85 9.30 -5.72
N HIS A 114 -2.79 9.54 -4.41
CA HIS A 114 -3.52 8.75 -3.41
C HIS A 114 -5.05 8.87 -3.55
N ALA A 115 -5.55 10.08 -3.81
CA ALA A 115 -6.98 10.36 -3.87
C ALA A 115 -7.64 9.91 -5.19
N ARG A 116 -6.85 9.71 -6.25
CA ARG A 116 -7.32 9.44 -7.61
C ARG A 116 -8.09 8.12 -7.76
N PRO A 117 -7.63 6.95 -7.27
CA PRO A 117 -8.39 5.71 -7.40
C PRO A 117 -9.42 5.55 -6.27
N ARG A 118 -10.46 4.75 -6.55
CA ARG A 118 -11.30 4.18 -5.51
C ARG A 118 -10.44 3.31 -4.59
N ARG A 119 -10.55 3.49 -3.27
CA ARG A 119 -9.60 2.87 -2.33
C ARG A 119 -10.20 2.43 -1.00
N LEU A 120 -9.46 1.56 -0.33
CA LEU A 120 -9.62 1.18 1.07
C LEU A 120 -8.24 1.24 1.74
N ASP A 121 -8.12 2.04 2.79
CA ASP A 121 -6.85 2.23 3.50
C ASP A 121 -6.84 1.40 4.79
N LEU A 122 -5.89 0.48 4.90
CA LEU A 122 -5.70 -0.40 6.05
C LEU A 122 -4.43 0.01 6.79
N ARG A 123 -4.52 0.33 8.07
CA ARG A 123 -3.37 0.61 8.93
C ARG A 123 -3.09 -0.60 9.81
N LEU A 124 -1.93 -1.24 9.61
CA LEU A 124 -1.50 -2.30 10.50
C LEU A 124 -0.98 -1.76 11.83
N GLU A 125 -1.43 -2.38 12.91
CA GLU A 125 -0.81 -2.19 14.22
C GLU A 125 0.42 -3.08 14.36
N ARG A 126 1.48 -2.48 14.91
CA ARG A 126 2.74 -3.19 15.16
C ARG A 126 2.54 -4.28 16.21
N PRO A 127 2.91 -5.53 15.92
CA PRO A 127 2.83 -6.57 16.92
C PRO A 127 3.93 -6.37 17.99
N PRO A 128 3.70 -6.77 19.25
CA PRO A 128 4.61 -6.63 20.39
C PRO A 128 5.77 -7.64 20.35
N VAL A 129 6.25 -8.00 19.16
CA VAL A 129 7.30 -9.03 18.95
C VAL A 129 8.64 -8.33 18.71
N ALA A 130 9.75 -9.05 18.94
CA ALA A 130 11.10 -8.58 18.64
C ALA A 130 11.22 -8.11 17.18
N TYR A 131 11.79 -6.92 17.01
CA TYR A 131 12.01 -6.32 15.70
C TYR A 131 13.09 -7.09 14.91
N ASP A 132 12.71 -7.63 13.76
CA ASP A 132 13.66 -8.25 12.85
C ASP A 132 14.29 -7.20 11.92
N THR A 133 15.63 -7.10 11.99
CA THR A 133 16.44 -6.18 11.17
C THR A 133 16.77 -6.73 9.79
N TYR A 134 16.42 -7.99 9.48
CA TYR A 134 16.75 -8.61 8.20
C TYR A 134 16.11 -7.85 7.02
N GLY A 135 16.96 -7.36 6.11
CA GLY A 135 16.53 -6.58 4.94
C GLY A 135 16.03 -5.16 5.25
N ARG A 136 16.41 -4.59 6.40
CA ARG A 136 16.00 -3.23 6.82
C ARG A 136 17.21 -2.33 7.05
N LEU A 137 17.02 -1.04 6.80
CA LEU A 137 18.02 -0.01 7.10
C LEU A 137 17.67 0.72 8.40
N GLU A 138 16.43 0.60 8.87
CA GLU A 138 15.87 1.33 10.00
C GLU A 138 16.02 0.57 11.32
N SER A 139 16.35 1.29 12.38
CA SER A 139 16.28 0.87 13.77
C SER A 139 14.83 0.70 14.25
N TRP A 140 14.65 0.08 15.42
CA TRP A 140 13.36 -0.06 16.07
C TRP A 140 12.68 1.28 16.38
N GLU A 141 13.46 2.26 16.83
CA GLU A 141 12.97 3.60 17.16
C GLU A 141 12.50 4.34 15.90
N GLU A 142 13.28 4.27 14.81
CA GLU A 142 12.89 4.83 13.52
C GLU A 142 11.64 4.16 12.95
N ALA A 143 11.49 2.86 13.18
CA ALA A 143 10.32 2.11 12.76
C ALA A 143 9.05 2.55 13.51
N GLN A 144 9.14 2.78 14.82
CA GLN A 144 8.04 3.33 15.61
C GLN A 144 7.71 4.78 15.24
N ALA A 145 8.73 5.60 15.02
CA ALA A 145 8.54 6.98 14.56
C ALA A 145 7.86 7.01 13.17
N ALA A 146 8.15 6.03 12.30
CA ALA A 146 7.44 5.87 11.04
C ALA A 146 5.96 5.51 11.24
N ASP A 147 5.61 4.64 12.21
CA ASP A 147 4.20 4.32 12.50
C ASP A 147 3.41 5.57 12.93
N GLN A 148 4.00 6.40 13.80
CA GLN A 148 3.37 7.64 14.27
C GLN A 148 3.16 8.63 13.12
N ARG A 149 4.15 8.79 12.25
CA ARG A 149 4.03 9.63 11.05
C ARG A 149 2.96 9.11 10.09
N VAL A 150 2.87 7.80 9.89
CA VAL A 150 1.81 7.16 9.09
C VAL A 150 0.43 7.46 9.69
N GLN A 151 0.27 7.30 11.00
CA GLN A 151 -0.99 7.59 11.69
C GLN A 151 -1.40 9.06 11.53
N ALA A 152 -0.48 10.00 11.75
CA ALA A 152 -0.75 11.42 11.60
C ALA A 152 -1.18 11.76 10.17
N LEU A 153 -0.44 11.28 9.18
CA LEU A 153 -0.74 11.54 7.77
C LEU A 153 -2.09 10.95 7.35
N LEU A 154 -2.44 9.74 7.81
CA LEU A 154 -3.72 9.12 7.52
C LEU A 154 -4.90 9.88 8.14
N ALA A 155 -4.73 10.44 9.34
CA ALA A 155 -5.74 11.28 9.97
C ALA A 155 -6.01 12.56 9.18
N GLU A 156 -5.02 13.09 8.46
CA GLU A 156 -5.17 14.27 7.61
C GLU A 156 -5.88 13.97 6.28
N VAL A 157 -5.58 12.83 5.65
CA VAL A 157 -5.95 12.59 4.23
C VAL A 157 -7.11 11.63 4.02
N SER A 158 -7.46 10.80 5.01
CA SER A 158 -8.44 9.72 4.84
C SER A 158 -9.68 9.83 5.73
N GLY A 159 -9.72 10.75 6.70
CA GLY A 159 -10.84 10.86 7.66
C GLY A 159 -11.10 9.52 8.39
N ASP A 160 -12.38 9.21 8.71
CA ASP A 160 -12.79 7.99 9.42
C ASP A 160 -12.70 6.69 8.58
N ALA A 161 -12.23 6.75 7.33
CA ALA A 161 -12.25 5.61 6.40
C ALA A 161 -11.02 4.67 6.49
N VAL A 162 -10.17 4.84 7.52
CA VAL A 162 -8.98 4.03 7.75
C VAL A 162 -9.30 2.90 8.71
N TRP A 163 -9.10 1.67 8.27
CA TRP A 163 -9.35 0.51 9.11
C TRP A 163 -8.06 0.15 9.83
N THR A 164 -8.08 0.19 11.15
CA THR A 164 -7.01 -0.41 11.96
C THR A 164 -7.13 -1.93 11.86
N VAL A 165 -6.01 -2.59 11.59
CA VAL A 165 -5.92 -4.04 11.38
C VAL A 165 -4.81 -4.60 12.26
N THR A 166 -5.08 -5.71 12.92
CA THR A 166 -4.02 -6.50 13.55
C THR A 166 -3.77 -7.75 12.72
N ASP A 167 -2.51 -8.12 12.51
CA ASP A 167 -2.14 -9.37 11.82
C ASP A 167 -2.42 -10.63 12.68
N ARG A 168 -3.09 -10.46 13.84
CA ARG A 168 -3.27 -11.50 14.86
C ARG A 168 -4.73 -11.82 15.19
N ASP A 169 -5.67 -10.90 14.97
CA ASP A 169 -7.02 -11.01 15.56
C ASP A 169 -8.09 -11.53 14.60
N GLY A 170 -7.71 -12.19 13.49
CA GLY A 170 -8.70 -12.73 12.55
C GLY A 170 -9.43 -11.64 11.76
N ASP A 171 -8.80 -10.47 11.60
CA ASP A 171 -9.33 -9.35 10.82
C ASP A 171 -9.42 -9.63 9.32
N LEU A 172 -8.63 -10.57 8.82
CA LEU A 172 -8.58 -10.91 7.41
C LEU A 172 -9.97 -11.26 6.83
N PRO A 173 -10.76 -12.19 7.42
CA PRO A 173 -12.15 -12.45 7.03
C PRO A 173 -13.00 -11.18 6.86
N ARG A 174 -13.06 -10.29 7.86
CA ARG A 174 -13.88 -9.06 7.78
C ARG A 174 -13.40 -8.13 6.67
N ILE A 175 -12.09 -8.07 6.41
CA ILE A 175 -11.52 -7.25 5.34
C ILE A 175 -11.84 -7.84 3.98
N VAL A 176 -11.75 -9.16 3.83
CA VAL A 176 -12.16 -9.85 2.60
C VAL A 176 -13.64 -9.61 2.33
N GLU A 177 -14.51 -9.78 3.31
CA GLU A 177 -15.94 -9.48 3.18
C GLU A 177 -16.18 -8.01 2.80
N ALA A 178 -15.49 -7.08 3.44
CA ALA A 178 -15.58 -5.66 3.13
C ALA A 178 -15.12 -5.32 1.71
N VAL A 179 -14.08 -5.99 1.22
CA VAL A 179 -13.61 -5.85 -0.17
C VAL A 179 -14.66 -6.42 -1.13
N LEU A 180 -15.16 -7.63 -0.88
CA LEU A 180 -16.18 -8.28 -1.72
C LEU A 180 -17.48 -7.46 -1.79
N ALA A 181 -17.92 -6.87 -0.68
CA ALA A 181 -19.09 -6.00 -0.63
C ALA A 181 -18.92 -4.69 -1.43
N ARG A 182 -17.68 -4.31 -1.75
CA ARG A 182 -17.36 -3.15 -2.60
C ARG A 182 -17.20 -3.53 -4.07
N LEU A 183 -17.17 -4.82 -4.41
CA LEU A 183 -17.12 -5.23 -5.81
C LEU A 183 -18.51 -5.17 -6.43
N PRO A 184 -18.62 -4.81 -7.73
CA PRO A 184 -19.88 -4.94 -8.43
C PRO A 184 -20.34 -6.41 -8.39
N ALA A 185 -21.65 -6.63 -8.35
CA ALA A 185 -22.20 -7.98 -8.41
C ALA A 185 -21.69 -8.70 -9.68
N PRO A 186 -21.41 -10.01 -9.61
CA PRO A 186 -21.05 -10.78 -10.80
C PRO A 186 -22.18 -10.65 -11.83
N ALA A 187 -21.80 -10.30 -13.06
CA ALA A 187 -22.70 -10.21 -14.22
C ALA A 187 -23.15 -11.60 -14.68
#